data_AF-A0A7X5L8R7-F1
#
_entry.id   AF-A0A7X5L8R7-F1
#
_cell.length_a   1.000
_cell.length_b   1.000
_cell.length_c   1.000
_cell.angle_alpha   90.00
_cell.angle_beta   90.00
_cell.angle_gamma   90.00
#
_symmetry.space_group_name_H-M   'P 1'
#
loop_
_entity.id
_entity.type
_entity.pdbx_description
1 polymer ?
#
loop_
_entity_poly.entity_id
_entity_poly.type
_entity_poly.pdbx_seq_one_letter_code
_entity_poly.pdbx_strand_id
1 'polypeptide(L)'
;MDRYKIGSGTLSLIMERYHAGGIPIEELQMMPPKEVELLFYPQKNIKKKDIPLPDFQYYYDRIHAPNSRVNISYCWLDYKEHIVSQENIPGYKEIAENIYENSEVYPVAYVTSQYLSEEDYNTLEFPYNQTAFLDFAVVKNRSSCAGWKEQLQSKIQEVDIGFQYKEIDSRQSV
;
A
#
# COMPACT_ATOMS: atom_id res chain seq x y z
N MET A 1 -34.93 -1.06 4.79
CA MET A 1 -34.43 0.06 3.98
C MET A 1 -33.67 -0.53 2.81
N ASP A 2 -34.19 -0.37 1.60
CA ASP A 2 -33.47 -0.77 0.39
C ASP A 2 -32.32 0.20 0.17
N ARG A 3 -31.09 -0.30 0.23
CA ARG A 3 -29.90 0.47 -0.16
C ARG A 3 -30.03 0.80 -1.65
N TYR A 4 -29.53 1.97 -2.06
CA TYR A 4 -29.55 2.47 -3.44
C TYR A 4 -28.79 1.61 -4.48
N LYS A 5 -28.44 0.34 -4.17
CA LYS A 5 -27.58 -0.55 -4.97
C LYS A 5 -26.21 0.06 -5.30
N ILE A 6 -25.75 0.99 -4.47
CA ILE A 6 -24.44 1.63 -4.57
C ILE A 6 -23.47 0.87 -3.66
N GLY A 7 -22.29 0.52 -4.18
CA GLY A 7 -21.22 -0.12 -3.41
C GLY A 7 -20.58 0.83 -2.40
N SER A 8 -19.96 0.28 -1.35
CA SER A 8 -19.30 1.08 -0.30
C SER A 8 -18.20 1.98 -0.86
N GLY A 9 -17.38 1.48 -1.79
CA GLY A 9 -16.32 2.27 -2.43
C GLY A 9 -16.86 3.46 -3.23
N THR A 10 -17.97 3.27 -3.94
CA THR A 10 -18.64 4.36 -4.67
C THR A 10 -19.17 5.42 -3.70
N LEU A 11 -19.73 5.00 -2.56
CA LEU A 11 -20.20 5.92 -1.53
C LEU A 11 -19.04 6.73 -0.93
N SER A 12 -17.93 6.08 -0.56
CA SER A 12 -16.74 6.76 -0.04
C SER A 12 -16.19 7.78 -1.03
N LEU A 13 -16.12 7.43 -2.33
CA LEU A 13 -15.66 8.34 -3.39
C LEU A 13 -16.57 9.57 -3.54
N ILE A 14 -17.88 9.38 -3.50
CA ILE A 14 -18.85 10.49 -3.58
C ILE A 14 -18.68 11.41 -2.35
N MET A 15 -18.53 10.84 -1.16
CA MET A 15 -18.32 11.62 0.06
C MET A 15 -17.00 12.40 0.05
N GLU A 16 -15.89 11.77 -0.37
CA GLU A 16 -14.58 12.44 -0.51
C GLU A 16 -14.69 13.65 -1.44
N ARG A 17 -15.36 13.48 -2.59
CA ARG A 17 -15.56 14.56 -3.57
C ARG A 17 -16.51 15.64 -3.10
N TYR A 18 -17.55 15.28 -2.34
CA TYR A 18 -18.47 16.25 -1.73
C TYR A 18 -17.72 17.16 -0.74
N HIS A 19 -16.91 16.56 0.14
CA HIS A 19 -16.08 17.31 1.08
C HIS A 19 -15.03 18.18 0.38
N ALA A 20 -14.42 17.68 -0.71
CA ALA A 20 -13.48 18.46 -1.52
C ALA A 20 -14.12 19.62 -2.28
N GLY A 21 -15.40 19.49 -2.67
CA GLY A 21 -16.14 20.54 -3.36
C GLY A 21 -16.49 21.72 -2.45
N GLY A 22 -16.64 21.51 -1.14
CA GLY A 22 -16.94 22.57 -0.17
C GLY A 22 -18.31 23.23 -0.35
N ILE A 23 -19.19 22.63 -1.16
CA ILE A 23 -20.53 23.16 -1.47
C ILE A 23 -21.52 22.62 -0.43
N PRO A 24 -22.35 23.49 0.17
CA PRO A 24 -23.40 23.05 1.08
C PRO A 24 -24.48 22.22 0.35
N ILE A 25 -25.12 21.31 1.07
CA ILE A 25 -26.09 20.37 0.49
C ILE A 25 -27.28 21.10 -0.15
N GLU A 26 -27.68 22.25 0.41
CA GLU A 26 -28.77 23.08 -0.10
C GLU A 26 -28.45 23.62 -1.50
N GLU A 27 -27.21 24.04 -1.73
CA GLU A 27 -26.75 24.55 -3.01
C GLU A 27 -26.62 23.42 -4.04
N LEU A 28 -26.15 22.25 -3.61
CA LEU A 28 -26.06 21.05 -4.45
C LEU A 28 -27.44 20.59 -4.95
N GLN A 29 -28.50 20.76 -4.15
CA GLN A 29 -29.87 20.44 -4.53
C GLN A 29 -30.45 21.40 -5.57
N MET A 30 -29.96 22.65 -5.61
CA MET A 30 -30.41 23.66 -6.59
C MET A 30 -29.68 23.54 -7.93
N MET A 31 -28.54 22.84 -7.97
CA MET A 31 -27.80 22.60 -9.20
C MET A 31 -28.53 21.62 -10.14
N PRO A 32 -28.43 21.80 -11.46
CA PRO A 32 -29.00 20.87 -12.40
C PRO A 32 -28.28 19.51 -12.34
N PRO A 33 -28.99 18.38 -12.56
CA PRO A 33 -28.43 17.04 -12.37
C PRO A 33 -27.12 16.77 -13.14
N LYS A 34 -26.97 17.35 -14.33
CA LYS A 34 -25.75 17.21 -15.15
C LYS A 34 -24.53 17.92 -14.55
N GLU A 35 -24.73 19.07 -13.90
CA GLU A 35 -23.63 19.79 -13.27
C GLU A 35 -23.19 19.09 -12.00
N VAL A 36 -24.14 18.55 -11.24
CA VAL A 36 -23.86 17.70 -10.08
C VAL A 36 -23.07 16.47 -10.51
N GLU A 37 -23.51 15.78 -11.57
CA GLU A 37 -22.79 14.64 -12.12
C GLU A 37 -21.37 15.00 -12.55
N LEU A 38 -21.17 16.14 -13.24
CA LEU A 38 -19.85 16.58 -13.68
C LEU A 38 -18.92 16.97 -12.51
N LEU A 39 -19.48 17.56 -11.45
CA LEU A 39 -18.75 17.89 -10.22
C LEU A 39 -18.20 16.63 -9.56
N PHE A 40 -19.04 15.61 -9.43
CA PHE A 40 -18.63 14.33 -8.86
C PHE A 40 -17.83 13.49 -9.83
N TYR A 41 -18.06 13.55 -11.14
CA TYR A 41 -17.45 12.70 -12.15
C TYR A 41 -16.99 13.55 -13.35
N PRO A 42 -15.87 14.26 -13.22
CA PRO A 42 -15.35 15.08 -14.30
C PRO A 42 -14.96 14.19 -15.49
N GLN A 43 -15.31 14.62 -16.71
CA GLN A 43 -15.01 13.87 -17.94
C GLN A 43 -13.51 13.64 -18.17
N LYS A 44 -12.67 14.52 -17.61
CA LYS A 44 -11.23 14.36 -17.60
C LYS A 44 -10.86 13.60 -16.33
N ASN A 45 -10.32 12.39 -16.48
CA ASN A 45 -9.74 11.65 -15.36
C ASN A 45 -8.68 12.51 -14.66
N ILE A 46 -9.02 13.04 -13.49
CA ILE A 46 -8.07 13.74 -12.62
C ILE A 46 -7.13 12.66 -12.09
N LYS A 47 -5.92 12.58 -12.66
CA LYS A 47 -4.87 11.73 -12.11
C LYS A 47 -4.56 12.23 -10.70
N LYS A 48 -4.64 11.36 -9.70
CA LYS A 48 -4.13 11.68 -8.36
C LYS A 48 -2.60 11.79 -8.50
N LYS A 49 -2.06 13.00 -8.32
CA LYS A 49 -0.63 13.36 -8.29
C LYS A 49 0.11 13.26 -9.63
N ASP A 50 1.17 14.06 -9.76
CA ASP A 50 2.07 14.12 -10.92
C ASP A 50 3.03 12.92 -10.89
N ILE A 51 2.46 11.71 -11.05
CA ILE A 51 3.21 10.47 -11.02
C ILE A 51 3.95 10.35 -12.36
N PRO A 52 5.30 10.33 -12.36
CA PRO A 52 6.07 10.17 -13.59
C PRO A 52 5.71 8.83 -14.23
N LEU A 53 5.56 8.81 -15.55
CA LEU A 53 5.33 7.57 -16.28
C LEU A 53 6.57 6.65 -16.17
N PRO A 54 6.38 5.32 -16.28
CA PRO A 54 7.50 4.40 -16.30
C PRO A 54 8.43 4.73 -17.46
N ASP A 55 9.74 4.53 -17.27
CA ASP A 55 10.67 4.53 -18.40
C ASP A 55 10.47 3.25 -19.22
N PHE A 56 9.57 3.34 -20.19
CA PHE A 56 9.21 2.22 -21.05
C PHE A 56 10.40 1.72 -21.87
N GLN A 57 11.35 2.59 -22.22
CA GLN A 57 12.52 2.21 -23.00
C GLN A 57 13.49 1.40 -22.14
N TYR A 58 13.80 1.89 -20.94
CA TYR A 58 14.61 1.16 -19.96
C TYR A 58 14.06 -0.25 -19.70
N TYR A 59 12.75 -0.38 -19.48
CA TYR A 59 12.13 -1.68 -19.23
C TYR A 59 12.11 -2.58 -20.47
N TYR A 60 11.92 -2.01 -21.66
CA TYR A 60 11.98 -2.74 -22.91
C TYR A 60 13.36 -3.35 -23.13
N ASP A 61 14.41 -2.55 -23.00
CA ASP A 61 15.79 -2.99 -23.20
C ASP A 61 16.18 -4.06 -22.16
N ARG A 62 15.69 -3.91 -20.92
CA ARG A 62 15.92 -4.87 -19.84
C ARG A 62 15.25 -6.22 -20.10
N ILE A 63 14.03 -6.25 -20.65
CA ILE A 63 13.32 -7.50 -20.99
C ILE A 63 13.98 -8.21 -22.18
N HIS A 64 14.51 -7.45 -23.15
CA HIS A 64 15.10 -8.00 -24.38
C HIS A 64 16.61 -8.27 -24.30
N ALA A 65 17.25 -7.94 -23.18
CA ALA A 65 18.66 -8.22 -22.97
C ALA A 65 18.94 -9.74 -22.99
N PRO A 66 20.07 -10.18 -23.56
CA PRO A 66 20.43 -11.59 -23.58
C PRO A 66 20.60 -12.12 -22.15
N ASN A 67 20.03 -13.30 -21.88
CA ASN A 67 19.93 -13.92 -20.54
C ASN A 67 19.09 -13.16 -19.51
N SER A 68 18.27 -12.18 -19.93
CA SER A 68 17.37 -11.50 -19.01
C SER A 68 16.33 -12.46 -18.45
N ARG A 69 16.19 -12.45 -17.12
CA ARG A 69 15.12 -13.15 -16.37
C ARG A 69 13.99 -12.20 -16.00
N VAL A 70 14.05 -10.95 -16.47
CA VAL A 70 13.12 -9.90 -16.11
C VAL A 70 11.87 -9.98 -16.99
N ASN A 71 10.71 -10.04 -16.35
CA ASN A 71 9.41 -9.99 -17.02
C ASN A 71 8.70 -8.66 -16.76
N ILE A 72 7.61 -8.41 -17.49
CA ILE A 72 6.84 -7.17 -17.39
C ILE A 72 6.27 -6.93 -15.98
N SER A 73 5.93 -8.01 -15.26
CA SER A 73 5.45 -7.94 -13.88
C SER A 73 6.51 -7.43 -12.91
N TYR A 74 7.77 -7.84 -13.07
CA TYR A 74 8.89 -7.32 -12.28
C TYR A 74 9.14 -5.84 -12.58
N CYS A 75 9.09 -5.45 -13.87
CA CYS A 75 9.18 -4.04 -14.26
C CYS A 75 8.06 -3.17 -13.63
N TRP A 76 6.85 -3.72 -13.49
CA TRP A 76 5.76 -3.03 -12.81
C TRP A 76 5.98 -2.88 -11.29
N LEU A 77 6.58 -3.88 -10.65
CA LEU A 77 6.94 -3.80 -9.23
C LEU A 77 8.03 -2.76 -8.98
N ASP A 78 9.09 -2.78 -9.79
CA ASP A 78 10.22 -1.84 -9.78
C ASP A 78 9.75 -0.39 -10.03
N TYR A 79 8.84 -0.18 -10.99
CA TYR A 79 8.21 1.12 -11.24
C TYR A 79 7.40 1.62 -10.03
N LYS A 80 6.60 0.73 -9.42
CA LYS A 80 5.83 1.06 -8.22
C LYS A 80 6.76 1.35 -7.05
N GLU A 81 7.87 0.64 -6.90
CA GLU A 81 8.89 0.94 -5.91
C GLU A 81 9.40 2.37 -6.12
N HIS A 82 9.85 2.74 -7.30
CA HIS A 82 10.33 4.10 -7.58
C HIS A 82 9.30 5.23 -7.31
N ILE A 83 8.00 4.94 -7.33
CA ILE A 83 6.92 5.91 -7.08
C ILE A 83 6.38 5.86 -5.64
N VAL A 84 6.36 4.69 -5.03
CA VAL A 84 5.70 4.42 -3.74
C VAL A 84 6.73 4.27 -2.60
N SER A 85 7.99 3.94 -2.89
CA SER A 85 8.98 3.53 -1.88
C SER A 85 10.02 4.56 -1.49
N GLN A 86 10.02 5.77 -2.06
CA GLN A 86 10.94 6.81 -1.55
C GLN A 86 10.50 7.39 -0.20
N GLU A 87 9.27 7.15 0.22
CA GLU A 87 8.76 7.54 1.53
C GLU A 87 8.77 6.32 2.45
N ASN A 88 9.44 6.47 3.60
CA ASN A 88 9.38 5.50 4.70
C ASN A 88 7.92 5.33 5.09
N ILE A 89 7.34 4.15 4.86
CA ILE A 89 5.96 3.85 5.23
C ILE A 89 5.92 3.84 6.76
N PRO A 90 5.29 4.83 7.41
CA PRO A 90 5.26 4.87 8.85
C PRO A 90 4.55 3.62 9.36
N GLY A 91 5.17 2.97 10.34
CA GLY A 91 4.56 1.86 11.08
C GLY A 91 3.27 2.29 11.80
N TYR A 92 2.59 1.33 12.42
CA TYR A 92 1.33 1.63 13.09
C TYR A 92 1.55 2.38 14.41
N LYS A 93 0.64 3.30 14.74
CA LYS A 93 0.64 4.02 16.01
C LYS A 93 -0.40 3.41 16.96
N GLU A 94 0.01 3.16 18.20
CA GLU A 94 -0.90 2.69 19.26
C GLU A 94 -1.86 3.83 19.64
N ILE A 95 -3.17 3.58 19.49
CA ILE A 95 -4.25 4.52 19.87
C ILE A 95 -4.94 4.10 21.17
N ALA A 96 -4.96 2.81 21.47
CA ALA A 96 -5.48 2.22 22.70
C ALA A 96 -4.79 0.87 22.97
N GLU A 97 -5.09 0.24 24.10
CA GLU A 97 -4.49 -1.05 24.49
C GLU A 97 -4.71 -2.12 23.41
N ASN A 98 -3.63 -2.47 22.70
CA ASN A 98 -3.61 -3.40 21.56
C ASN A 98 -4.43 -2.97 20.33
N ILE A 99 -4.74 -1.68 20.20
CA ILE A 99 -5.37 -1.11 18.99
C ILE A 99 -4.38 -0.17 18.33
N TYR A 100 -4.08 -0.48 17.07
CA TYR A 100 -3.07 0.20 16.27
C TYR A 100 -3.70 0.74 15.00
N GLU A 101 -3.37 1.98 14.66
CA GLU A 101 -3.88 2.66 13.47
C GLU A 101 -2.72 3.16 12.61
N ASN A 102 -2.89 3.07 11.29
CA ASN A 102 -2.02 3.70 10.31
C ASN A 102 -2.88 4.54 9.37
N SER A 103 -2.75 5.86 9.47
CA SER A 103 -3.54 6.84 8.70
C SER A 103 -3.08 6.99 7.25
N GLU A 104 -1.86 6.54 6.94
CA GLU A 104 -1.26 6.66 5.61
C GLU A 104 -1.67 5.50 4.67
N VAL A 105 -2.25 4.43 5.23
CA VAL A 105 -2.73 3.28 4.46
C VAL A 105 -4.26 3.32 4.33
N TYR A 106 -4.77 2.74 3.24
CA TYR A 106 -6.21 2.59 3.04
C TYR A 106 -6.81 1.81 4.23
N PRO A 107 -8.02 2.15 4.72
CA PRO A 107 -8.63 1.54 5.92
C PRO A 107 -9.06 0.08 5.68
N VAL A 108 -8.09 -0.79 5.44
CA VAL A 108 -8.19 -2.24 5.54
C VAL A 108 -7.47 -2.58 6.84
N ALA A 109 -8.22 -2.54 7.94
CA ALA A 109 -7.70 -2.94 9.24
C ALA A 109 -7.52 -4.47 9.24
N TYR A 110 -6.28 -4.94 9.16
CA TYR A 110 -5.96 -6.32 9.50
C TYR A 110 -5.77 -6.41 11.01
N VAL A 111 -6.55 -7.27 11.66
CA VAL A 111 -6.33 -7.62 13.07
C VAL A 111 -5.20 -8.64 13.10
N THR A 112 -4.00 -8.20 13.47
CA THR A 112 -2.87 -9.11 13.72
C THR A 112 -2.44 -8.99 15.18
N SER A 113 -2.13 -10.15 15.78
CA SER A 113 -1.48 -10.24 17.10
C SER A 113 0.03 -10.31 17.00
N GLN A 114 0.60 -10.27 15.78
CA GLN A 114 2.03 -10.33 15.53
C GLN A 114 2.61 -8.93 15.42
N TYR A 115 3.71 -8.69 16.15
CA TYR A 115 4.38 -7.40 16.24
C TYR A 115 5.83 -7.53 15.76
N LEU A 116 6.30 -6.49 15.09
CA LEU A 116 7.68 -6.34 14.64
C LEU A 116 8.22 -5.00 15.16
N SER A 117 9.43 -4.98 15.70
CA SER A 117 10.05 -3.74 16.17
C SER A 117 10.44 -2.86 14.97
N GLU A 118 10.41 -1.54 15.15
CA GLU A 118 10.85 -0.59 14.10
C GLU A 118 12.33 -0.82 13.74
N GLU A 119 13.17 -1.21 14.71
CA GLU A 119 14.58 -1.53 14.49
C GLU A 119 14.74 -2.76 13.58
N ASP A 120 14.04 -3.85 13.88
CA ASP A 120 14.07 -5.08 13.06
C ASP A 120 13.47 -4.84 11.68
N TYR A 121 12.37 -4.08 11.60
CA TYR A 121 11.72 -3.74 10.34
C TYR A 121 12.67 -2.99 9.40
N ASN A 122 13.43 -2.02 9.92
CA ASN A 122 14.38 -1.24 9.14
C ASN A 122 15.56 -2.06 8.60
N THR A 123 15.79 -3.28 9.13
CA THR A 123 16.79 -4.20 8.56
C THR A 123 16.31 -4.92 7.30
N LEU A 124 15.00 -4.95 7.05
CA LEU A 124 14.42 -5.64 5.90
C LEU A 124 14.59 -4.82 4.63
N GLU A 125 15.33 -5.36 3.67
CA GLU A 125 15.40 -4.81 2.31
C GLU A 125 14.04 -4.99 1.60
N PHE A 126 13.76 -4.12 0.64
CA PHE A 126 12.67 -4.36 -0.32
C PHE A 126 12.93 -5.67 -1.10
N PRO A 127 11.91 -6.50 -1.38
CA PRO A 127 10.48 -6.33 -1.08
C PRO A 127 10.04 -6.92 0.28
N TYR A 128 10.96 -7.45 1.09
CA TYR A 128 10.65 -8.20 2.31
C TYR A 128 9.97 -7.34 3.38
N ASN A 129 10.31 -6.05 3.42
CA ASN A 129 9.63 -5.07 4.26
C ASN A 129 8.14 -4.89 3.89
N GLN A 130 7.75 -5.11 2.63
CA GLN A 130 6.34 -5.11 2.22
C GLN A 130 5.65 -6.41 2.61
N THR A 131 6.35 -7.55 2.49
CA THR A 131 5.84 -8.83 2.98
C THR A 131 5.59 -8.80 4.49
N ALA A 132 6.44 -8.12 5.26
CA ALA A 132 6.26 -7.95 6.70
C ALA A 132 4.93 -7.26 7.06
N PHE A 133 4.53 -6.22 6.31
CA PHE A 133 3.29 -5.48 6.58
C PHE A 133 2.01 -6.28 6.40
N LEU A 134 2.04 -7.39 5.65
CA LEU A 134 0.86 -8.23 5.46
C LEU A 134 0.42 -8.89 6.77
N ASP A 135 1.37 -9.12 7.69
CA ASP A 135 1.15 -9.97 8.86
C ASP A 135 1.61 -9.36 10.17
N PHE A 136 2.57 -8.45 10.15
CA PHE A 136 3.13 -7.85 11.34
C PHE A 136 2.74 -6.39 11.47
N ALA A 137 2.31 -5.99 12.67
CA ALA A 137 2.21 -4.59 13.03
C ALA A 137 3.60 -4.09 13.46
N VAL A 138 4.13 -3.06 12.76
CA VAL A 138 5.41 -2.43 13.11
C VAL A 138 5.20 -1.47 14.28
N VAL A 139 5.94 -1.65 15.37
CA VAL A 139 5.80 -0.93 16.65
C VAL A 139 7.15 -0.36 17.11
N LYS A 140 7.16 0.86 17.66
CA LYS A 140 8.39 1.56 18.06
C LYS A 140 8.98 1.09 19.41
N ASN A 141 8.13 0.79 20.39
CA ASN A 141 8.53 0.59 21.79
C ASN A 141 8.36 -0.86 22.27
N ARG A 142 8.12 -1.82 21.37
CA ARG A 142 7.94 -3.24 21.72
C ARG A 142 8.96 -4.10 20.97
N SER A 143 9.43 -5.14 21.63
CA SER A 143 10.22 -6.19 20.99
C SER A 143 9.36 -7.00 20.03
N SER A 144 9.98 -7.48 18.95
CA SER A 144 9.36 -8.36 17.97
C SER A 144 8.87 -9.67 18.58
N CYS A 145 7.86 -10.29 17.98
CA CYS A 145 7.37 -11.60 18.39
C CYS A 145 8.44 -12.69 18.26
N ALA A 146 8.45 -13.67 19.17
CA ALA A 146 9.38 -14.79 19.07
C ALA A 146 9.14 -15.58 17.76
N GLY A 147 10.22 -15.88 17.03
CA GLY A 147 10.16 -16.64 15.78
C GLY A 147 9.69 -15.85 14.55
N TRP A 148 9.65 -14.51 14.62
CA TRP A 148 9.18 -13.67 13.52
C TRP A 148 10.02 -13.83 12.25
N LYS A 149 11.32 -14.07 12.38
CA LYS A 149 12.25 -14.24 11.24
C LYS A 149 11.89 -15.48 10.43
N GLU A 150 11.68 -16.61 11.10
CA GLU A 150 11.33 -17.88 10.47
C GLU A 150 9.94 -17.82 9.81
N GLN A 151 8.98 -17.16 10.47
CA GLN A 151 7.63 -16.94 9.93
C GLN A 151 7.66 -16.10 8.66
N LEU A 152 8.42 -15.00 8.68
CA LEU A 152 8.59 -14.13 7.54
C LEU A 152 9.31 -14.87 6.39
N GLN A 153 10.38 -15.60 6.69
CA GLN A 153 11.09 -16.43 5.71
C GLN A 153 10.20 -17.49 5.04
N SER A 154 9.36 -18.18 5.82
CA SER A 154 8.41 -19.16 5.27
C SER A 154 7.43 -18.52 4.30
N LYS A 155 6.88 -17.35 4.63
CA LYS A 155 5.93 -16.64 3.76
C LYS A 155 6.58 -16.06 2.52
N ILE A 156 7.78 -15.54 2.68
CA ILE A 156 8.60 -15.13 1.56
C ILE A 156 8.72 -16.30 0.56
N GLN A 157 9.04 -17.51 1.05
CA GLN A 157 9.11 -18.72 0.22
C GLN A 157 7.76 -19.13 -0.39
N GLU A 158 6.65 -18.99 0.33
CA GLU A 158 5.30 -19.34 -0.16
C GLU A 158 4.77 -18.38 -1.23
N VAL A 159 5.09 -17.09 -1.15
CA VAL A 159 4.62 -16.05 -2.07
C VAL A 159 5.40 -16.05 -3.40
N ASP A 160 6.46 -16.84 -3.50
CA ASP A 160 7.47 -16.67 -4.55
C ASP A 160 7.28 -17.55 -5.79
N ILE A 161 7.45 -16.88 -6.92
CA ILE A 161 7.37 -17.38 -8.29
C ILE A 161 8.77 -17.36 -8.94
N GLY A 162 9.85 -17.50 -8.14
CA GLY A 162 11.21 -17.80 -8.62
C GLY A 162 12.27 -16.71 -8.46
N PHE A 163 12.28 -15.94 -7.36
CA PHE A 163 13.41 -15.06 -7.03
C PHE A 163 14.50 -15.78 -6.19
N GLN A 164 15.73 -15.25 -6.18
CA GLN A 164 16.84 -15.78 -5.36
C GLN A 164 16.95 -14.95 -4.06
N TYR A 165 16.94 -15.63 -2.90
CA TYR A 165 16.94 -15.00 -1.58
C TYR A 165 18.32 -14.66 -1.03
N LYS A 166 18.40 -13.59 -0.25
CA LYS A 166 19.35 -13.49 0.86
C LYS A 166 18.67 -14.08 2.10
N GLU A 167 19.28 -15.06 2.75
CA GLU A 167 18.82 -15.56 4.04
C GLU A 167 18.86 -14.44 5.08
N ILE A 168 17.77 -14.27 5.84
CA ILE A 168 17.76 -13.34 6.97
C ILE A 168 18.62 -13.99 8.06
N ASP A 169 19.82 -13.43 8.28
CA ASP A 169 20.80 -14.03 9.18
C ASP A 169 20.25 -14.06 10.62
N SER A 170 20.20 -15.26 11.19
CA SER A 170 19.81 -15.52 12.58
C SER A 170 20.96 -15.26 13.56
N ARG A 171 22.17 -14.97 13.06
CA ARG A 171 23.38 -14.76 13.87
C ARG A 171 23.59 -13.33 14.35
N GLN A 172 22.60 -12.71 14.97
CA GLN A 172 22.86 -11.62 15.92
C GLN A 172 21.91 -11.70 17.09
N SER A 173 22.26 -12.58 18.03
CA SER A 173 21.95 -12.47 19.45
C SER A 173 23.12 -13.08 20.21
N VAL A 174 23.99 -12.23 20.76
CA VAL A 174 24.87 -12.56 21.89
C VAL A 174 24.54 -11.56 22.98
#